data_AF-A0A443LAP7-F1
#
_entry.id   AF-A0A443LAP7-F1
#
_cell.length_a   1.000
_cell.length_b   1.000
_cell.length_c   1.000
_cell.angle_alpha   90.00
_cell.angle_beta   90.00
_cell.angle_gamma   90.00
#
_symmetry.space_group_name_H-M   'P 1'
#
loop_
_entity.id
_entity.type
_entity.pdbx_description
1 polymer ?
#
loop_
_entity_poly.entity_id
_entity_poly.type
_entity_poly.pdbx_seq_one_letter_code
_entity_poly.pdbx_strand_id
1 'polypeptide(L)'
;MSLIQNPILPGFNADPSIIRVEDTYYIANSTFEWFPGVRLHESKDLEHWNLLPSPLSTTTLLDMRGNSASGGIWAPDLSYADGKFWLVYTDVKVVNGAFKDMTNYLTTATDIKGPWTDPIKLNGLGFDASLFHDKDGRKYLVQQTWDHREYKHPFDGITLTEFDVTTMKLQPKTAKTIYNGTNVKLVEGPHLYQINDYYYLFAAQGGTVFTHQEVVARSKTLDTLSFETEPGDPFITNFDTPDHYIQKQGHGGLVSTPKGEWYYASLCARPWNHKNESSTDPRGWSSLGRETSIQKVEWDEEGWPRIVGGHGGTTFVQGPKDAIQTNAPADHSQKDDFASSTLDINWNTLRVPFTEKMGSVGNGKLTLIGQGSLANNFDLSLIARRWQAFYFDAEVKVKFNPFSYQQMAGLTNYYNDRHWSFAFITWNEINGAVIEVAENNRGNYTSYLKDNAIKIPDGTEYVWFRTKVRKESYSYEYSFDGKKFIEIPVVLDAAVLSDDYVLQTYGGFFTGAFVGLAAVDYSGYDRVAEFYNFDYKELGDKILPDGSYTWKTSESRFD
;
A
#
# COMPACT_ATOMS: atom_id res chain seq x y z
N MET A 1 13.45 -12.05 -25.02
CA MET A 1 12.23 -11.86 -24.22
C MET A 1 12.70 -11.34 -22.88
N SER A 2 12.10 -10.25 -22.39
CA SER A 2 12.50 -9.69 -21.09
C SER A 2 12.04 -10.60 -19.96
N LEU A 3 12.62 -10.42 -18.77
CA LEU A 3 12.37 -11.23 -17.59
C LEU A 3 11.92 -10.28 -16.48
N ILE A 4 10.64 -10.36 -16.13
CA ILE A 4 10.04 -9.55 -15.07
C ILE A 4 10.44 -10.15 -13.72
N GLN A 5 10.96 -9.32 -12.82
CA GLN A 5 11.22 -9.69 -11.43
C GLN A 5 10.07 -9.21 -10.55
N ASN A 6 9.46 -10.13 -9.81
CA ASN A 6 8.46 -9.79 -8.80
C ASN A 6 9.10 -9.44 -7.45
N PRO A 7 8.49 -8.52 -6.67
CA PRO A 7 7.29 -7.73 -7.00
C PRO A 7 7.58 -6.61 -8.03
N ILE A 8 6.65 -6.36 -8.96
CA ILE A 8 6.76 -5.26 -9.95
C ILE A 8 6.51 -3.88 -9.33
N LEU A 9 5.78 -3.81 -8.21
CA LEU A 9 5.64 -2.59 -7.39
C LEU A 9 5.97 -2.95 -5.94
N PRO A 10 7.22 -2.73 -5.49
CA PRO A 10 7.65 -3.09 -4.14
C PRO A 10 7.21 -2.08 -3.09
N GLY A 11 7.21 -2.51 -1.83
CA GLY A 11 6.59 -1.76 -0.73
C GLY A 11 5.07 -1.72 -0.84
N PHE A 12 4.44 -0.98 0.07
CA PHE A 12 2.98 -0.88 0.18
C PHE A 12 2.29 -0.45 -1.14
N ASN A 13 1.86 -1.43 -1.93
CA ASN A 13 1.12 -1.33 -3.20
C ASN A 13 0.19 -2.54 -3.29
N ALA A 14 -0.82 -2.55 -2.42
CA ALA A 14 -1.74 -3.67 -2.30
C ALA A 14 -2.90 -3.58 -3.31
N ASP A 15 -3.66 -4.68 -3.42
CA ASP A 15 -4.93 -4.76 -4.13
C ASP A 15 -4.88 -4.19 -5.57
N PRO A 16 -3.99 -4.70 -6.46
CA PRO A 16 -3.78 -4.16 -7.80
C PRO A 16 -4.96 -4.41 -8.74
N SER A 17 -5.61 -3.34 -9.19
CA SER A 17 -6.53 -3.36 -10.32
C SER A 17 -5.79 -2.97 -11.61
N ILE A 18 -5.52 -3.94 -12.47
CA ILE A 18 -4.77 -3.76 -13.73
C ILE A 18 -5.72 -3.66 -14.93
N ILE A 19 -5.44 -2.71 -15.83
CA ILE A 19 -6.10 -2.59 -17.13
C ILE A 19 -5.10 -2.34 -18.25
N ARG A 20 -5.57 -2.49 -19.49
CA ARG A 20 -4.87 -2.02 -20.69
C ARG A 20 -5.76 -1.07 -21.48
N VAL A 21 -5.20 0.05 -21.91
CA VAL A 21 -5.76 0.94 -22.93
C VAL A 21 -4.79 0.97 -24.10
N GLU A 22 -5.22 0.45 -25.25
CA GLU A 22 -4.36 0.29 -26.43
C GLU A 22 -3.10 -0.53 -26.12
N ASP A 23 -1.91 0.10 -26.09
CA ASP A 23 -0.61 -0.53 -25.81
C ASP A 23 -0.08 -0.23 -24.41
N THR A 24 -0.85 0.47 -23.58
CA THR A 24 -0.42 0.97 -22.26
C THR A 24 -1.23 0.30 -21.15
N TYR A 25 -0.52 -0.18 -20.14
CA TYR A 25 -1.06 -0.82 -18.96
C TYR A 25 -1.08 0.16 -17.80
N TYR A 26 -2.11 0.07 -16.97
CA TYR A 26 -2.25 0.87 -15.75
C TYR A 26 -2.58 -0.02 -14.57
N ILE A 27 -2.02 0.29 -13.40
CA ILE A 27 -2.36 -0.35 -12.13
C ILE A 27 -2.84 0.71 -11.15
N ALA A 28 -3.99 0.46 -10.51
CA ALA A 28 -4.46 1.18 -9.34
C ALA A 28 -4.25 0.32 -8.08
N ASN A 29 -3.66 0.90 -7.05
CA ASN A 29 -3.46 0.25 -5.75
C ASN A 29 -4.19 1.00 -4.63
N SER A 30 -4.60 0.28 -3.60
CA SER A 30 -5.17 0.85 -2.37
C SER A 30 -4.15 1.72 -1.62
N THR A 31 -4.65 2.72 -0.88
CA THR A 31 -3.81 3.66 -0.12
C THR A 31 -4.22 3.78 1.35
N PHE A 32 -5.35 3.18 1.73
CA PHE A 32 -5.92 3.24 3.07
C PHE A 32 -6.00 4.68 3.60
N GLU A 33 -5.43 4.97 4.77
CA GLU A 33 -5.43 6.30 5.39
C GLU A 33 -4.40 7.27 4.78
N TRP A 34 -3.57 6.84 3.83
CA TRP A 34 -2.58 7.71 3.19
C TRP A 34 -3.22 8.55 2.09
N PHE A 35 -2.88 9.84 2.10
CA PHE A 35 -3.32 10.84 1.14
C PHE A 35 -2.13 11.27 0.26
N PRO A 36 -2.33 11.58 -1.04
CA PRO A 36 -3.57 11.43 -1.82
C PRO A 36 -3.99 9.97 -2.01
N GLY A 37 -5.29 9.76 -2.28
CA GLY A 37 -5.87 8.43 -2.35
C GLY A 37 -5.75 7.77 -3.73
N VAL A 38 -5.61 6.44 -3.71
CA VAL A 38 -5.29 5.56 -4.86
C VAL A 38 -3.93 5.88 -5.48
N ARG A 39 -3.05 4.89 -5.57
CA ARG A 39 -1.75 5.04 -6.24
C ARG A 39 -1.86 4.47 -7.65
N LEU A 40 -1.46 5.25 -8.65
CA LEU A 40 -1.55 4.88 -10.06
C LEU A 40 -0.16 4.66 -10.65
N HIS A 41 0.00 3.61 -11.45
CA HIS A 41 1.22 3.36 -12.21
C HIS A 41 0.91 3.11 -13.68
N GLU A 42 1.82 3.47 -14.58
CA GLU A 42 1.74 3.17 -16.01
C GLU A 42 2.96 2.39 -16.52
N SER A 43 2.73 1.48 -17.47
CA SER A 43 3.77 0.67 -18.13
C SER A 43 3.36 0.33 -19.56
N LYS A 44 4.34 0.06 -20.43
CA LYS A 44 4.14 -0.52 -21.77
C LYS A 44 4.81 -1.89 -21.95
N ASP A 45 5.53 -2.37 -20.94
CA ASP A 45 6.25 -3.65 -20.96
C ASP A 45 5.85 -4.61 -19.82
N LEU A 46 5.00 -4.17 -18.89
CA LEU A 46 4.62 -4.88 -17.65
C LEU A 46 5.77 -5.07 -16.64
N GLU A 47 6.96 -4.59 -16.99
CA GLU A 47 8.20 -4.79 -16.22
C GLU A 47 8.57 -3.51 -15.47
N HIS A 48 8.65 -2.39 -16.18
CA HIS A 48 9.00 -1.12 -15.58
C HIS A 48 7.78 -0.21 -15.51
N TRP A 49 7.63 0.47 -14.37
CA TRP A 49 6.42 1.19 -14.01
C TRP A 49 6.76 2.63 -13.60
N ASN A 50 6.03 3.59 -14.15
CA ASN A 50 6.10 4.99 -13.76
C ASN A 50 4.94 5.33 -12.83
N LEU A 51 5.23 6.00 -11.71
CA LEU A 51 4.21 6.55 -10.82
C LEU A 51 3.48 7.72 -11.48
N LEU A 52 2.15 7.72 -11.38
CA LEU A 52 1.25 8.74 -11.90
C LEU A 52 0.59 9.55 -10.78
N PRO A 53 0.19 10.81 -11.05
CA PRO A 53 -0.65 11.61 -10.14
C PRO A 53 -1.83 10.81 -9.58
N SER A 54 -1.97 10.77 -8.26
CA SER A 54 -3.09 10.12 -7.61
C SER A 54 -4.43 10.78 -7.98
N PRO A 55 -5.48 10.00 -8.25
CA PRO A 55 -6.76 10.51 -8.70
C PRO A 55 -7.53 11.20 -7.58
N LEU A 56 -7.41 10.73 -6.33
CA LEU A 56 -8.14 11.26 -5.17
C LEU A 56 -7.27 12.28 -4.41
N SER A 57 -6.98 13.41 -5.04
CA SER A 57 -6.03 14.42 -4.55
C SER A 57 -6.66 15.63 -3.85
N THR A 58 -7.99 15.66 -3.70
CA THR A 58 -8.73 16.76 -3.04
C THR A 58 -9.71 16.22 -2.00
N THR A 59 -10.13 17.08 -1.06
CA THR A 59 -11.14 16.73 -0.05
C THR A 59 -12.55 16.56 -0.64
N THR A 60 -12.83 17.13 -1.81
CA THR A 60 -14.07 16.86 -2.55
C THR A 60 -14.14 15.41 -2.99
N LEU A 61 -13.03 14.84 -3.44
CA LEU A 61 -12.92 13.44 -3.85
C LEU A 61 -12.79 12.51 -2.65
N LEU A 62 -12.07 12.93 -1.61
CA LEU A 62 -11.72 12.06 -0.48
C LEU A 62 -11.51 12.84 0.82
N ASP A 63 -12.40 12.63 1.79
CA ASP A 63 -12.27 13.14 3.16
C ASP A 63 -12.10 12.00 4.17
N MET A 64 -10.86 11.77 4.59
CA MET A 64 -10.48 10.71 5.53
C MET A 64 -10.13 11.24 6.91
N ARG A 65 -10.39 12.52 7.20
CA ARG A 65 -10.06 13.09 8.51
C ARG A 65 -10.77 12.30 9.62
N GLY A 66 -10.01 11.77 10.57
CA GLY A 66 -10.54 10.94 11.66
C GLY A 66 -10.72 9.46 11.31
N ASN A 67 -10.42 9.00 10.10
CA ASN A 67 -10.49 7.58 9.76
C ASN A 67 -9.55 6.75 10.67
N SER A 68 -9.98 5.52 10.97
CA SER A 68 -9.12 4.54 11.65
C SER A 68 -7.87 4.22 10.83
N ALA A 69 -6.80 3.76 11.48
CA ALA A 69 -5.69 3.16 10.77
C ALA A 69 -6.15 1.96 9.92
N SER A 70 -5.59 1.82 8.72
CA SER A 70 -6.04 0.91 7.67
C SER A 70 -7.53 1.05 7.28
N GLY A 71 -8.19 2.16 7.64
CA GLY A 71 -9.46 2.58 7.03
C GLY A 71 -9.21 3.33 5.73
N GLY A 72 -10.14 4.18 5.29
CA GLY A 72 -9.96 4.95 4.07
C GLY A 72 -10.01 4.08 2.83
N ILE A 73 -9.09 4.30 1.89
CA ILE A 73 -9.10 3.70 0.55
C ILE A 73 -8.70 2.22 0.58
N TRP A 74 -9.71 1.35 0.62
CA TRP A 74 -9.54 -0.08 0.34
C TRP A 74 -9.46 -0.34 -1.18
N ALA A 75 -9.44 -1.60 -1.59
CA ALA A 75 -9.23 -2.03 -2.97
C ALA A 75 -9.99 -1.17 -4.00
N PRO A 76 -9.27 -0.46 -4.90
CA PRO A 76 -9.88 0.27 -5.99
C PRO A 76 -10.14 -0.66 -7.19
N ASP A 77 -11.09 -0.30 -8.03
CA ASP A 77 -11.28 -0.88 -9.36
C ASP A 77 -11.11 0.21 -10.41
N LEU A 78 -10.10 0.05 -11.26
CA LEU A 78 -9.88 0.88 -12.43
C LEU A 78 -10.37 0.11 -13.66
N SER A 79 -11.20 0.76 -14.47
CA SER A 79 -11.71 0.20 -15.73
C SER A 79 -11.71 1.26 -16.83
N TYR A 80 -11.71 0.82 -18.09
CA TYR A 80 -11.77 1.72 -19.25
C TYR A 80 -12.86 1.27 -20.21
N ALA A 81 -13.80 2.16 -20.47
CA ALA A 81 -14.87 1.96 -21.45
C ALA A 81 -15.43 3.31 -21.88
N ASP A 82 -16.02 3.34 -23.08
CA ASP A 82 -16.68 4.53 -23.63
C ASP A 82 -15.75 5.76 -23.70
N GLY A 83 -14.46 5.53 -24.01
CA GLY A 83 -13.46 6.58 -24.19
C GLY A 83 -12.97 7.23 -22.89
N LYS A 84 -13.23 6.63 -21.72
CA LYS A 84 -12.84 7.19 -20.43
C LYS A 84 -12.49 6.11 -19.40
N PHE A 85 -11.68 6.51 -18.42
CA PHE A 85 -11.39 5.77 -17.21
C PHE A 85 -12.55 5.90 -16.22
N TRP A 86 -12.85 4.80 -15.55
CA TRP A 86 -13.80 4.68 -14.46
C TRP A 86 -13.04 4.15 -13.26
N LEU A 87 -13.10 4.87 -12.15
CA LEU A 87 -12.46 4.46 -10.90
C LEU A 87 -13.54 4.29 -9.84
N VAL A 88 -13.75 3.05 -9.41
CA VAL A 88 -14.50 2.74 -8.20
C VAL A 88 -13.52 2.67 -7.03
N TYR A 89 -13.88 3.30 -5.91
CA TYR A 89 -13.07 3.28 -4.70
C TYR A 89 -13.96 3.26 -3.47
N THR A 90 -13.40 2.77 -2.36
CA THR A 90 -14.14 2.57 -1.12
C THR A 90 -13.50 3.38 0.00
N ASP A 91 -14.28 4.19 0.72
CA ASP A 91 -13.83 4.84 1.95
C ASP A 91 -14.40 4.09 3.17
N VAL A 92 -13.54 3.32 3.84
CA VAL A 92 -13.90 2.49 5.01
C VAL A 92 -13.69 3.28 6.30
N LYS A 93 -14.77 3.45 7.07
CA LYS A 93 -14.76 4.21 8.34
C LYS A 93 -14.56 3.32 9.56
N VAL A 94 -15.07 2.09 9.52
CA VAL A 94 -14.98 1.12 10.61
C VAL A 94 -14.25 -0.12 10.13
N VAL A 95 -13.11 -0.46 10.76
CA VAL A 95 -12.28 -1.62 10.38
C VAL A 95 -12.37 -2.80 11.36
N ASN A 96 -12.94 -2.58 12.57
CA ASN A 96 -13.02 -3.59 13.63
C ASN A 96 -14.47 -3.87 14.06
N GLY A 97 -14.70 -5.07 14.60
CA GLY A 97 -16.00 -5.50 15.10
C GLY A 97 -16.90 -6.11 14.04
N ALA A 98 -18.19 -6.25 14.36
CA ALA A 98 -19.19 -6.92 13.52
C ALA A 98 -19.60 -6.09 12.29
N PHE A 99 -19.37 -4.77 12.31
CA PHE A 99 -19.68 -3.87 11.21
C PHE A 99 -18.42 -3.52 10.42
N LYS A 100 -18.64 -3.04 9.19
CA LYS A 100 -17.57 -2.54 8.33
C LYS A 100 -17.96 -1.25 7.61
N ASP A 101 -18.62 -0.33 8.30
CA ASP A 101 -19.19 0.90 7.72
C ASP A 101 -18.26 1.55 6.68
N MET A 102 -18.76 1.64 5.45
CA MET A 102 -18.01 2.09 4.29
C MET A 102 -18.94 2.75 3.27
N THR A 103 -18.37 3.46 2.31
CA THR A 103 -19.10 3.89 1.11
C THR A 103 -18.24 3.68 -0.13
N ASN A 104 -18.86 3.06 -1.14
CA ASN A 104 -18.31 2.91 -2.48
C ASN A 104 -18.67 4.15 -3.30
N TYR A 105 -17.70 4.67 -4.03
CA TYR A 105 -17.81 5.85 -4.88
C TYR A 105 -17.32 5.53 -6.28
N LEU A 106 -17.80 6.29 -7.26
CA LEU A 106 -17.32 6.29 -8.63
C LEU A 106 -16.82 7.68 -9.01
N THR A 107 -15.67 7.76 -9.67
CA THR A 107 -15.22 8.94 -10.41
C THR A 107 -14.75 8.54 -11.80
N THR A 108 -14.72 9.48 -12.75
CA THR A 108 -14.31 9.23 -14.13
C THR A 108 -13.35 10.30 -14.64
N ALA A 109 -12.52 9.96 -15.62
CA ALA A 109 -11.64 10.89 -16.31
C ALA A 109 -11.38 10.42 -17.75
N THR A 110 -11.20 11.34 -18.69
CA THR A 110 -10.81 10.99 -20.08
C THR A 110 -9.29 10.80 -20.23
N ASP A 111 -8.52 11.33 -19.30
CA ASP A 111 -7.08 11.14 -19.15
C ASP A 111 -6.82 10.54 -17.75
N ILE A 112 -5.96 9.52 -17.66
CA ILE A 112 -5.59 8.86 -16.40
C ILE A 112 -4.98 9.85 -15.39
N LYS A 113 -4.38 10.95 -15.87
CA LYS A 113 -3.81 12.05 -15.06
C LYS A 113 -4.86 13.06 -14.59
N GLY A 114 -6.13 12.87 -14.96
CA GLY A 114 -7.24 13.75 -14.62
C GLY A 114 -7.49 14.88 -15.63
N PRO A 115 -8.38 15.84 -15.32
CA PRO A 115 -9.12 15.94 -14.05
C PRO A 115 -10.14 14.82 -13.89
N TRP A 116 -10.26 14.35 -12.64
CA TRP A 116 -11.29 13.39 -12.23
C TRP A 116 -12.56 14.12 -11.81
N THR A 117 -13.73 13.57 -12.17
CA THR A 117 -15.03 14.17 -11.83
C THR A 117 -15.33 14.09 -10.33
N ASP A 118 -16.19 14.96 -9.81
CA ASP A 118 -16.72 14.85 -8.45
C ASP A 118 -17.30 13.43 -8.19
N PRO A 119 -17.20 12.93 -6.95
CA PRO A 119 -17.49 11.53 -6.68
C PRO A 119 -18.99 11.25 -6.67
N ILE A 120 -19.36 10.17 -7.32
CA ILE A 120 -20.73 9.66 -7.37
C ILE A 120 -20.86 8.57 -6.32
N LYS A 121 -21.69 8.80 -5.30
CA LYS A 121 -21.97 7.81 -4.28
C LYS A 121 -22.73 6.62 -4.88
N LEU A 122 -22.18 5.41 -4.73
CA LEU A 122 -22.81 4.18 -5.19
C LEU A 122 -23.65 3.55 -4.06
N ASN A 123 -23.02 2.81 -3.15
CA ASN A 123 -23.68 2.13 -2.03
C ASN A 123 -22.69 1.91 -0.87
N GLY A 124 -23.10 1.13 0.13
CA GLY A 124 -22.24 0.65 1.23
C GLY A 124 -22.61 -0.78 1.64
N LEU A 125 -22.91 -1.63 0.64
CA LEU A 125 -23.34 -3.02 0.88
C LEU A 125 -22.18 -3.93 1.29
N GLY A 126 -20.97 -3.58 0.86
CA GLY A 126 -19.69 -4.21 1.17
C GLY A 126 -18.60 -3.52 0.37
N PHE A 127 -17.34 -3.85 0.65
CA PHE A 127 -16.15 -3.31 0.00
C PHE A 127 -15.79 -4.12 -1.27
N ASP A 128 -14.63 -3.83 -1.86
CA ASP A 128 -14.13 -4.41 -3.11
C ASP A 128 -15.13 -4.29 -4.27
N ALA A 129 -15.63 -3.08 -4.47
CA ALA A 129 -16.58 -2.81 -5.53
C ALA A 129 -15.85 -2.62 -6.87
N SER A 130 -16.20 -3.43 -7.87
CA SER A 130 -15.68 -3.37 -9.24
C SER A 130 -16.80 -3.12 -10.25
N LEU A 131 -16.49 -2.31 -11.26
CA LEU A 131 -17.41 -1.96 -12.34
C LEU A 131 -17.13 -2.80 -13.59
N PHE A 132 -18.01 -3.74 -13.86
CA PHE A 132 -18.00 -4.53 -15.09
C PHE A 132 -18.72 -3.80 -16.23
N HIS A 133 -18.09 -3.82 -17.41
CA HIS A 133 -18.65 -3.28 -18.66
C HIS A 133 -19.01 -4.44 -19.60
N ASP A 134 -20.30 -4.71 -19.75
CA ASP A 134 -20.78 -5.79 -20.60
C ASP A 134 -20.77 -5.41 -22.08
N LYS A 135 -20.61 -6.38 -22.97
CA LYS A 135 -20.59 -6.16 -24.43
C LYS A 135 -21.93 -5.68 -24.99
N ASP A 136 -23.02 -5.87 -24.25
CA ASP A 136 -24.33 -5.32 -24.62
C ASP A 136 -24.54 -3.86 -24.23
N GLY A 137 -23.54 -3.22 -23.61
CA GLY A 137 -23.54 -1.82 -23.20
C GLY A 137 -24.06 -1.58 -21.78
N ARG A 138 -24.58 -2.62 -21.09
CA ARG A 138 -24.94 -2.51 -19.67
C ARG A 138 -23.69 -2.49 -18.80
N LYS A 139 -23.82 -1.87 -17.63
CA LYS A 139 -22.75 -1.82 -16.62
C LYS A 139 -23.26 -2.41 -15.32
N TYR A 140 -22.38 -3.12 -14.62
CA TYR A 140 -22.72 -3.82 -13.40
C TYR A 140 -21.68 -3.55 -12.34
N LEU A 141 -22.13 -3.18 -11.14
CA LEU A 141 -21.27 -3.17 -9.97
C LEU A 141 -21.29 -4.58 -9.38
N VAL A 142 -20.11 -5.19 -9.22
CA VAL A 142 -19.90 -6.41 -8.45
C VAL A 142 -19.11 -6.08 -7.20
N GLN A 143 -19.47 -6.69 -6.07
CA GLN A 143 -18.81 -6.44 -4.79
C GLN A 143 -19.07 -7.59 -3.82
N GLN A 144 -18.25 -7.71 -2.79
CA GLN A 144 -18.58 -8.57 -1.67
C GLN A 144 -19.77 -7.99 -0.87
N THR A 145 -20.53 -8.85 -0.19
CA THR A 145 -21.66 -8.48 0.69
C THR A 145 -21.34 -8.68 2.17
N TRP A 146 -21.32 -7.60 2.95
CA TRP A 146 -21.01 -7.68 4.38
C TRP A 146 -22.24 -8.07 5.21
N ASP A 147 -22.11 -9.14 6.01
CA ASP A 147 -23.13 -9.60 6.95
C ASP A 147 -22.67 -9.45 8.41
N HIS A 148 -23.28 -8.51 9.12
CA HIS A 148 -22.93 -8.21 10.52
C HIS A 148 -23.55 -9.18 11.54
N ARG A 149 -24.43 -10.10 11.11
CA ARG A 149 -25.14 -11.01 12.02
C ARG A 149 -24.16 -12.02 12.61
N GLU A 150 -24.02 -12.04 13.94
CA GLU A 150 -23.02 -12.85 14.65
C GLU A 150 -23.07 -14.36 14.38
N TYR A 151 -24.21 -14.88 13.91
CA TYR A 151 -24.43 -16.29 13.57
C TYR A 151 -24.18 -16.61 12.09
N LYS A 152 -23.66 -15.66 11.32
CA LYS A 152 -23.32 -15.77 9.90
C LYS A 152 -21.85 -15.43 9.69
N HIS A 153 -21.29 -15.94 8.60
CA HIS A 153 -19.97 -15.53 8.16
C HIS A 153 -20.05 -14.11 7.55
N PRO A 154 -19.14 -13.17 7.87
CA PRO A 154 -19.28 -11.78 7.42
C PRO A 154 -19.23 -11.55 5.92
N PHE A 155 -18.63 -12.47 5.17
CA PHE A 155 -18.58 -12.43 3.71
C PHE A 155 -19.71 -13.29 3.13
N ASP A 156 -20.82 -12.64 2.75
CA ASP A 156 -22.09 -13.25 2.30
C ASP A 156 -22.19 -13.29 0.77
N GLY A 157 -21.08 -13.62 0.12
CA GLY A 157 -20.99 -13.80 -1.34
C GLY A 157 -20.84 -12.51 -2.14
N ILE A 158 -20.78 -12.70 -3.46
CA ILE A 158 -20.58 -11.64 -4.45
C ILE A 158 -21.93 -11.19 -5.00
N THR A 159 -22.28 -9.94 -4.75
CA THR A 159 -23.52 -9.32 -5.23
C THR A 159 -23.24 -8.51 -6.49
N LEU A 160 -24.07 -8.73 -7.50
CA LEU A 160 -24.11 -7.95 -8.73
C LEU A 160 -25.33 -7.03 -8.73
N THR A 161 -25.14 -5.75 -9.08
CA THR A 161 -26.22 -4.77 -9.22
C THR A 161 -26.03 -3.96 -10.51
N GLU A 162 -27.08 -3.80 -11.30
CA GLU A 162 -27.02 -2.99 -12.53
C GLU A 162 -26.79 -1.51 -12.21
N PHE A 163 -25.93 -0.87 -13.00
CA PHE A 163 -25.61 0.56 -12.94
C PHE A 163 -26.18 1.27 -14.18
N ASP A 164 -27.10 2.20 -13.96
CA ASP A 164 -27.67 3.03 -15.01
C ASP A 164 -26.76 4.22 -15.29
N VAL A 165 -26.13 4.22 -16.46
CA VAL A 165 -25.23 5.28 -16.94
C VAL A 165 -25.93 6.58 -17.31
N THR A 166 -27.25 6.56 -17.52
CA THR A 166 -28.03 7.77 -17.84
C THR A 166 -28.32 8.56 -16.57
N THR A 167 -28.68 7.88 -15.49
CA THR A 167 -28.96 8.50 -14.20
C THR A 167 -27.76 8.51 -13.25
N MET A 168 -26.68 7.82 -13.62
CA MET A 168 -25.48 7.57 -12.83
C MET A 168 -25.79 6.97 -11.45
N LYS A 169 -26.68 5.97 -11.41
CA LYS A 169 -27.17 5.34 -10.18
C LYS A 169 -27.23 3.83 -10.33
N LEU A 170 -26.97 3.14 -9.22
CA LEU A 170 -27.31 1.73 -9.10
C LEU A 170 -28.83 1.53 -9.13
N GLN A 171 -29.27 0.40 -9.67
CA GLN A 171 -30.66 -0.03 -9.68
C GLN A 171 -30.87 -1.12 -8.61
N PRO A 172 -31.27 -0.79 -7.36
CA PRO A 172 -31.24 -1.75 -6.25
C PRO A 172 -32.13 -2.97 -6.45
N LYS A 173 -33.20 -2.84 -7.25
CA LYS A 173 -34.12 -3.95 -7.57
C LYS A 173 -33.48 -5.06 -8.43
N THR A 174 -32.32 -4.78 -9.03
CA THR A 174 -31.56 -5.75 -9.84
C THR A 174 -30.52 -6.51 -9.03
N ALA A 175 -30.30 -6.14 -7.77
CA ALA A 175 -29.28 -6.74 -6.92
C ALA A 175 -29.53 -8.24 -6.74
N LYS A 176 -28.50 -9.05 -6.99
CA LYS A 176 -28.54 -10.51 -6.81
C LYS A 176 -27.15 -11.06 -6.47
N THR A 177 -27.09 -12.06 -5.58
CA THR A 177 -25.87 -12.81 -5.30
C THR A 177 -25.60 -13.79 -6.43
N ILE A 178 -24.52 -13.58 -7.17
CA ILE A 178 -24.15 -14.42 -8.34
C ILE A 178 -23.21 -15.56 -7.98
N TYR A 179 -22.49 -15.45 -6.86
CA TYR A 179 -21.52 -16.43 -6.41
C TYR A 179 -21.36 -16.41 -4.88
N ASN A 180 -21.29 -17.58 -4.24
CA ASN A 180 -21.17 -17.70 -2.77
C ASN A 180 -19.73 -17.89 -2.27
N GLY A 181 -18.74 -17.97 -3.17
CA GLY A 181 -17.41 -18.43 -2.80
C GLY A 181 -17.35 -19.94 -2.58
N THR A 182 -16.16 -20.41 -2.19
CA THR A 182 -15.92 -21.80 -1.81
C THR A 182 -16.06 -22.01 -0.30
N ASN A 183 -15.75 -23.22 0.17
CA ASN A 183 -15.67 -23.51 1.61
C ASN A 183 -14.47 -22.83 2.30
N VAL A 184 -13.53 -22.24 1.55
CA VAL A 184 -12.42 -21.43 2.10
C VAL A 184 -12.93 -20.12 2.73
N LYS A 185 -14.11 -19.63 2.31
CA LYS A 185 -14.76 -18.39 2.79
C LYS A 185 -13.92 -17.14 2.50
N LEU A 186 -14.34 -16.02 3.11
CA LEU A 186 -13.76 -14.69 2.90
C LEU A 186 -13.72 -14.29 1.41
N VAL A 187 -14.76 -14.66 0.65
CA VAL A 187 -14.83 -14.34 -0.78
C VAL A 187 -14.99 -12.83 -0.98
N GLU A 188 -14.05 -12.23 -1.66
CA GLU A 188 -13.90 -10.78 -1.83
C GLU A 188 -13.19 -10.45 -3.16
N GLY A 189 -12.78 -9.20 -3.38
CA GLY A 189 -12.04 -8.79 -4.59
C GLY A 189 -12.66 -9.21 -5.95
N PRO A 190 -13.99 -9.13 -6.18
CA PRO A 190 -14.59 -9.67 -7.39
C PRO A 190 -14.28 -8.84 -8.64
N HIS A 191 -13.77 -9.47 -9.70
CA HIS A 191 -13.68 -8.87 -11.04
C HIS A 191 -14.32 -9.77 -12.09
N LEU A 192 -15.20 -9.20 -12.91
CA LEU A 192 -15.84 -9.90 -14.03
C LEU A 192 -15.14 -9.61 -15.35
N TYR A 193 -14.98 -10.66 -16.15
CA TYR A 193 -14.44 -10.60 -17.51
C TYR A 193 -15.33 -11.39 -18.45
N GLN A 194 -15.55 -10.90 -19.67
CA GLN A 194 -16.25 -11.67 -20.70
C GLN A 194 -15.26 -12.20 -21.74
N ILE A 195 -14.89 -13.47 -21.59
CA ILE A 195 -13.86 -14.13 -22.37
C ILE A 195 -14.51 -15.29 -23.12
N ASN A 196 -14.37 -15.28 -24.45
CA ASN A 196 -15.11 -16.16 -25.34
C ASN A 196 -16.63 -16.08 -25.05
N ASP A 197 -17.25 -17.23 -24.78
CA ASP A 197 -18.68 -17.35 -24.53
C ASP A 197 -19.03 -17.42 -23.03
N TYR A 198 -18.13 -17.03 -22.12
CA TYR A 198 -18.34 -17.08 -20.67
C TYR A 198 -18.08 -15.73 -20.00
N TYR A 199 -18.82 -15.49 -18.91
CA TYR A 199 -18.40 -14.57 -17.87
C TYR A 199 -17.48 -15.33 -16.92
N TYR A 200 -16.26 -14.83 -16.71
CA TYR A 200 -15.35 -15.29 -15.67
C TYR A 200 -15.41 -14.32 -14.50
N LEU A 201 -15.48 -14.85 -13.29
CA LEU A 201 -15.39 -14.14 -12.03
C LEU A 201 -14.09 -14.57 -11.35
N PHE A 202 -13.17 -13.63 -11.24
CA PHE A 202 -12.01 -13.74 -10.36
C PHE A 202 -12.44 -13.17 -9.01
N ALA A 203 -12.19 -13.89 -7.93
CA ALA A 203 -12.44 -13.43 -6.57
C ALA A 203 -11.34 -13.91 -5.62
N ALA A 204 -10.90 -13.03 -4.73
CA ALA A 204 -10.03 -13.39 -3.62
C ALA A 204 -10.79 -14.22 -2.57
N GLN A 205 -10.09 -15.06 -1.82
CA GLN A 205 -10.63 -15.82 -0.70
C GLN A 205 -9.57 -16.15 0.35
N GLY A 206 -10.01 -16.65 1.51
CA GLY A 206 -9.11 -17.05 2.61
C GLY A 206 -8.53 -15.89 3.42
N GLY A 207 -8.87 -14.65 3.06
CA GLY A 207 -8.39 -13.41 3.67
C GLY A 207 -6.94 -13.09 3.30
N THR A 208 -6.59 -11.81 3.31
CA THR A 208 -5.28 -11.27 2.90
C THR A 208 -4.08 -11.62 3.83
N VAL A 209 -4.08 -12.81 4.42
CA VAL A 209 -3.01 -13.37 5.27
C VAL A 209 -2.31 -14.54 4.54
N PHE A 210 -1.62 -15.43 5.24
CA PHE A 210 -0.90 -16.54 4.59
C PHE A 210 -1.80 -17.62 3.97
N THR A 211 -3.11 -17.59 4.24
CA THR A 211 -4.13 -18.43 3.61
C THR A 211 -4.75 -17.80 2.36
N HIS A 212 -4.26 -16.63 1.93
CA HIS A 212 -4.82 -15.90 0.79
C HIS A 212 -4.75 -16.71 -0.51
N GLN A 213 -5.81 -16.63 -1.29
CA GLN A 213 -5.95 -17.31 -2.57
C GLN A 213 -6.76 -16.45 -3.53
N GLU A 214 -6.57 -16.68 -4.82
CA GLU A 214 -7.53 -16.31 -5.86
C GLU A 214 -8.28 -17.57 -6.32
N VAL A 215 -9.59 -17.43 -6.50
CA VAL A 215 -10.42 -18.45 -7.12
C VAL A 215 -11.04 -17.90 -8.41
N VAL A 216 -11.10 -18.74 -9.44
CA VAL A 216 -11.81 -18.41 -10.68
C VAL A 216 -13.09 -19.22 -10.77
N ALA A 217 -14.18 -18.56 -11.13
CA ALA A 217 -15.46 -19.17 -11.47
C ALA A 217 -15.92 -18.69 -12.84
N ARG A 218 -16.81 -19.43 -13.52
CA ARG A 218 -17.39 -18.98 -14.79
C ARG A 218 -18.87 -19.29 -14.91
N SER A 219 -19.58 -18.55 -15.75
CA SER A 219 -20.96 -18.82 -16.12
C SER A 219 -21.30 -18.35 -17.53
N LYS A 220 -22.38 -18.89 -18.09
CA LYS A 220 -22.98 -18.40 -19.35
C LYS A 220 -23.92 -17.21 -19.12
N THR A 221 -24.38 -17.00 -17.90
CA THR A 221 -25.29 -15.90 -17.55
C THR A 221 -24.79 -15.19 -16.29
N LEU A 222 -25.41 -14.06 -15.96
CA LEU A 222 -25.17 -13.34 -14.69
C LEU A 222 -26.28 -13.63 -13.68
N ASP A 223 -26.91 -14.79 -13.74
CA ASP A 223 -28.04 -15.15 -12.89
C ASP A 223 -27.59 -15.53 -11.47
N THR A 224 -28.56 -15.53 -10.55
CA THR A 224 -28.36 -15.90 -9.15
C THR A 224 -27.66 -17.25 -9.04
N LEU A 225 -26.51 -17.29 -8.36
CA LEU A 225 -25.72 -18.50 -8.11
C LEU A 225 -25.41 -19.34 -9.37
N SER A 226 -25.20 -18.67 -10.51
CA SER A 226 -24.99 -19.32 -11.81
C SER A 226 -23.53 -19.70 -12.10
N PHE A 227 -22.58 -19.24 -11.27
CA PHE A 227 -21.15 -19.44 -11.47
C PHE A 227 -20.68 -20.80 -10.95
N GLU A 228 -20.05 -21.60 -11.81
CA GLU A 228 -19.30 -22.80 -11.43
C GLU A 228 -17.86 -22.42 -11.09
N THR A 229 -17.33 -22.94 -9.99
CA THR A 229 -15.92 -22.73 -9.61
C THR A 229 -15.03 -23.62 -10.47
N GLU A 230 -13.82 -23.16 -10.80
CA GLU A 230 -12.82 -23.99 -11.45
C GLU A 230 -12.56 -25.29 -10.67
N PRO A 231 -12.36 -26.43 -11.36
CA PRO A 231 -12.04 -27.67 -10.70
C PRO A 231 -10.58 -27.72 -10.26
N GLY A 232 -10.29 -28.29 -9.10
CA GLY A 232 -8.94 -28.57 -8.63
C GLY A 232 -8.41 -27.56 -7.62
N ASP A 233 -7.14 -27.20 -7.77
CA ASP A 233 -6.43 -26.24 -6.93
C ASP A 233 -6.87 -24.80 -7.26
N PRO A 234 -6.80 -23.85 -6.30
CA PRO A 234 -7.10 -22.45 -6.57
C PRO A 234 -6.14 -21.88 -7.62
N PHE A 235 -6.63 -20.95 -8.44
CA PHE A 235 -5.86 -20.30 -9.49
C PHE A 235 -4.48 -19.78 -9.04
N ILE A 236 -4.42 -19.05 -7.92
CA ILE A 236 -3.13 -18.63 -7.31
C ILE A 236 -3.20 -18.66 -5.77
N THR A 237 -2.17 -19.21 -5.13
CA THR A 237 -1.98 -19.17 -3.67
C THR A 237 -0.56 -19.55 -3.27
N ASN A 238 -0.07 -19.05 -2.13
CA ASN A 238 1.16 -19.55 -1.51
C ASN A 238 0.92 -20.34 -0.22
N PHE A 239 -0.33 -20.73 0.06
CA PHE A 239 -0.67 -21.42 1.30
C PHE A 239 0.09 -22.73 1.49
N ASP A 240 0.31 -23.50 0.44
CA ASP A 240 1.02 -24.78 0.45
C ASP A 240 2.49 -24.68 -0.04
N THR A 241 2.97 -23.46 -0.28
CA THR A 241 4.37 -23.17 -0.69
C THR A 241 5.04 -22.21 0.30
N PRO A 242 5.19 -22.58 1.59
CA PRO A 242 5.64 -21.68 2.66
C PRO A 242 7.05 -21.10 2.48
N ASP A 243 7.88 -21.78 1.70
CA ASP A 243 9.29 -21.41 1.46
C ASP A 243 9.46 -20.48 0.26
N HIS A 244 8.38 -20.20 -0.48
CA HIS A 244 8.42 -19.35 -1.66
C HIS A 244 8.73 -17.89 -1.27
N TYR A 245 9.57 -17.22 -2.07
CA TYR A 245 10.05 -15.86 -1.80
C TYR A 245 8.92 -14.82 -1.70
N ILE A 246 7.92 -14.94 -2.58
CA ILE A 246 6.67 -14.20 -2.50
C ILE A 246 5.59 -15.08 -1.87
N GLN A 247 4.79 -14.48 -1.00
CA GLN A 247 3.71 -15.09 -0.24
C GLN A 247 2.42 -14.27 -0.41
N LYS A 248 1.31 -14.77 0.16
CA LYS A 248 0.00 -14.09 0.23
C LYS A 248 -0.59 -13.70 -1.14
N GLN A 249 -0.23 -14.39 -2.23
CA GLN A 249 -0.77 -14.06 -3.54
C GLN A 249 -2.29 -14.30 -3.63
N GLY A 250 -2.98 -13.31 -4.19
CA GLY A 250 -4.44 -13.24 -4.38
C GLY A 250 -4.85 -11.80 -4.68
N HIS A 251 -6.15 -11.52 -4.85
CA HIS A 251 -6.73 -10.18 -4.94
C HIS A 251 -6.07 -9.32 -6.03
N GLY A 252 -6.53 -9.47 -7.26
CA GLY A 252 -5.84 -8.93 -8.42
C GLY A 252 -6.70 -8.80 -9.67
N GLY A 253 -6.05 -8.52 -10.79
CA GLY A 253 -6.71 -8.30 -12.08
C GLY A 253 -6.03 -9.04 -13.22
N LEU A 254 -6.85 -9.49 -14.17
CA LEU A 254 -6.43 -10.18 -15.39
C LEU A 254 -6.33 -9.18 -16.54
N VAL A 255 -5.23 -9.24 -17.29
CA VAL A 255 -5.04 -8.42 -18.48
C VAL A 255 -4.52 -9.25 -19.66
N SER A 256 -5.00 -8.94 -20.86
CA SER A 256 -4.43 -9.45 -22.11
C SER A 256 -3.55 -8.41 -22.75
N THR A 257 -2.46 -8.83 -23.39
CA THR A 257 -1.59 -7.98 -24.23
C THR A 257 -2.21 -7.75 -25.61
N PRO A 258 -1.73 -6.77 -26.40
CA PRO A 258 -2.18 -6.56 -27.78
C PRO A 258 -2.05 -7.81 -28.68
N LYS A 259 -1.05 -8.67 -28.44
CA LYS A 259 -0.87 -9.95 -29.15
C LYS A 259 -1.55 -11.16 -28.49
N GLY A 260 -2.34 -10.96 -27.44
CA GLY A 260 -3.17 -12.02 -26.84
C GLY A 260 -2.48 -12.93 -25.82
N GLU A 261 -1.27 -12.61 -25.36
CA GLU A 261 -0.72 -13.20 -24.14
C GLU A 261 -1.48 -12.66 -22.91
N TRP A 262 -1.62 -13.47 -21.86
CA TRP A 262 -2.36 -13.11 -20.64
C TRP A 262 -1.44 -13.02 -19.42
N TYR A 263 -1.74 -12.06 -18.55
CA TYR A 263 -1.05 -11.83 -17.30
C TYR A 263 -2.05 -11.53 -16.19
N TYR A 264 -1.70 -11.93 -14.97
CA TYR A 264 -2.48 -11.67 -13.77
C TYR A 264 -1.62 -10.86 -12.80
N ALA A 265 -2.03 -9.62 -12.51
CA ALA A 265 -1.44 -8.84 -11.44
C ALA A 265 -2.15 -9.20 -10.14
N SER A 266 -1.43 -9.48 -9.06
CA SER A 266 -2.00 -9.82 -7.76
C SER A 266 -1.17 -9.19 -6.65
N LEU A 267 -1.79 -8.90 -5.51
CA LEU A 267 -0.98 -8.54 -4.36
C LEU A 267 -0.08 -9.71 -3.97
N CYS A 268 1.03 -9.43 -3.30
CA CYS A 268 1.90 -10.41 -2.66
C CYS A 268 2.55 -9.78 -1.42
N ALA A 269 3.33 -10.54 -0.68
CA ALA A 269 4.19 -10.03 0.38
C ALA A 269 5.51 -10.80 0.42
N ARG A 270 6.56 -10.15 0.90
CA ARG A 270 7.87 -10.77 1.14
C ARG A 270 8.15 -10.85 2.64
N PRO A 271 7.72 -11.93 3.32
CA PRO A 271 7.94 -12.07 4.75
C PRO A 271 9.37 -12.53 5.05
N TRP A 272 9.92 -12.03 6.16
CA TRP A 272 11.17 -12.52 6.74
C TRP A 272 10.91 -13.10 8.14
N ASN A 273 11.88 -13.84 8.67
CA ASN A 273 11.81 -14.43 10.00
C ASN A 273 13.06 -14.04 10.78
N HIS A 274 12.92 -13.92 12.10
CA HIS A 274 14.10 -13.93 12.95
C HIS A 274 14.77 -15.30 12.90
N LYS A 275 16.09 -15.33 13.09
CA LYS A 275 16.89 -16.56 13.08
C LYS A 275 16.36 -17.71 13.96
N ASN A 276 15.69 -17.38 15.06
CA ASN A 276 15.22 -18.36 16.06
C ASN A 276 13.70 -18.63 15.97
N GLU A 277 13.02 -18.15 14.92
CA GLU A 277 11.61 -18.43 14.68
C GLU A 277 11.42 -19.74 13.89
N SER A 278 10.22 -20.31 14.01
CA SER A 278 9.80 -21.43 13.16
C SER A 278 9.72 -20.98 11.71
N SER A 279 10.10 -21.84 10.76
CA SER A 279 9.89 -21.62 9.33
C SER A 279 8.40 -21.71 8.93
N THR A 280 7.53 -22.20 9.83
CA THR A 280 6.13 -22.53 9.51
C THR A 280 5.12 -21.59 10.14
N ASP A 281 5.29 -21.22 11.42
CA ASP A 281 4.36 -20.36 12.17
C ASP A 281 5.03 -19.69 13.40
N PRO A 282 5.03 -18.34 13.56
CA PRO A 282 4.48 -17.35 12.63
C PRO A 282 5.15 -17.49 11.28
N ARG A 283 4.34 -17.46 10.22
CA ARG A 283 4.84 -17.64 8.86
C ARG A 283 5.98 -16.66 8.64
N GLY A 284 5.82 -15.36 8.89
CA GLY A 284 6.89 -14.36 8.99
C GLY A 284 6.34 -12.93 9.03
N TRP A 285 7.23 -11.93 8.89
CA TRP A 285 6.92 -10.50 9.04
C TRP A 285 7.12 -9.74 7.73
N SER A 286 6.07 -9.07 7.26
CA SER A 286 6.07 -8.31 6.00
C SER A 286 6.21 -6.81 6.27
N SER A 287 7.41 -6.33 6.61
CA SER A 287 7.64 -4.90 6.94
C SER A 287 7.39 -3.96 5.75
N LEU A 288 7.53 -4.46 4.53
CA LEU A 288 7.19 -3.73 3.30
C LEU A 288 5.68 -3.68 3.03
N GLY A 289 4.88 -4.37 3.84
CA GLY A 289 3.44 -4.53 3.63
C GLY A 289 3.11 -5.49 2.48
N ARG A 290 1.97 -5.25 1.85
CA ARG A 290 1.53 -5.95 0.63
C ARG A 290 1.97 -5.17 -0.60
N GLU A 291 2.64 -5.86 -1.50
CA GLU A 291 3.28 -5.39 -2.74
C GLU A 291 2.48 -5.88 -3.95
N THR A 292 2.80 -5.45 -5.17
CA THR A 292 2.17 -5.99 -6.40
C THR A 292 3.11 -6.90 -7.16
N SER A 293 2.65 -8.12 -7.45
CA SER A 293 3.29 -9.08 -8.35
C SER A 293 2.51 -9.21 -9.67
N ILE A 294 3.15 -9.78 -10.68
CA ILE A 294 2.50 -10.19 -11.94
C ILE A 294 2.92 -11.61 -12.30
N GLN A 295 1.99 -12.41 -12.79
CA GLN A 295 2.21 -13.79 -13.23
C GLN A 295 1.72 -13.97 -14.66
N LYS A 296 2.38 -14.83 -15.43
CA LYS A 296 1.92 -15.20 -16.77
C LYS A 296 0.81 -16.22 -16.68
N VAL A 297 -0.21 -16.06 -17.52
CA VAL A 297 -1.39 -16.93 -17.56
C VAL A 297 -1.47 -17.64 -18.90
N GLU A 298 -1.80 -18.92 -18.86
CA GLU A 298 -2.23 -19.70 -20.02
C GLU A 298 -3.64 -20.24 -19.81
N TRP A 299 -4.28 -20.70 -20.89
CA TRP A 299 -5.62 -21.28 -20.84
C TRP A 299 -5.52 -22.76 -21.19
N ASP A 300 -6.08 -23.62 -20.35
CA ASP A 300 -6.15 -25.07 -20.62
C ASP A 300 -7.19 -25.43 -21.69
N GLU A 301 -7.25 -26.70 -22.07
CA GLU A 301 -8.14 -27.19 -23.13
C GLU A 301 -9.62 -27.06 -22.74
N GLU A 302 -9.93 -27.09 -21.44
CA GLU A 302 -11.26 -26.89 -20.87
C GLU A 302 -11.65 -25.40 -20.75
N GLY A 303 -10.72 -24.50 -21.07
CA GLY A 303 -10.92 -23.06 -21.07
C GLY A 303 -10.83 -22.43 -19.67
N TRP A 304 -10.03 -22.98 -18.77
CA TRP A 304 -9.71 -22.38 -17.47
C TRP A 304 -8.33 -21.72 -17.49
N PRO A 305 -8.13 -20.61 -16.78
CA PRO A 305 -6.84 -19.97 -16.67
C PRO A 305 -5.92 -20.74 -15.71
N ARG A 306 -4.63 -20.79 -16.02
CA ARG A 306 -3.57 -21.43 -15.23
C ARG A 306 -2.38 -20.49 -15.11
N ILE A 307 -1.80 -20.40 -13.92
CA ILE A 307 -0.54 -19.71 -13.71
C ILE A 307 0.59 -20.55 -14.29
N VAL A 308 1.37 -19.96 -15.21
CA VAL A 308 2.56 -20.60 -15.76
C VAL A 308 3.58 -20.77 -14.63
N GLY A 309 3.99 -22.01 -14.36
CA GLY A 309 4.87 -22.37 -13.25
C GLY A 309 4.15 -22.94 -12.02
N GLY A 310 2.81 -22.99 -12.03
CA GLY A 310 1.98 -23.53 -10.95
C GLY A 310 1.31 -22.45 -10.09
N HIS A 311 0.34 -22.84 -9.26
CA HIS A 311 -0.48 -21.92 -8.45
C HIS A 311 0.32 -21.10 -7.43
N GLY A 312 1.55 -21.49 -7.11
CA GLY A 312 2.48 -20.72 -6.27
C GLY A 312 3.07 -19.48 -6.95
N GLY A 313 2.86 -19.32 -8.27
CA GLY A 313 3.55 -18.30 -9.05
C GLY A 313 5.06 -18.50 -9.10
N THR A 314 5.75 -17.51 -9.66
CA THR A 314 7.22 -17.49 -9.71
C THR A 314 7.76 -16.09 -9.44
N THR A 315 8.99 -16.01 -8.91
CA THR A 315 9.71 -14.74 -8.72
C THR A 315 10.08 -14.10 -10.05
N PHE A 316 10.48 -14.89 -11.05
CA PHE A 316 10.90 -14.41 -12.37
C PHE A 316 9.94 -14.89 -13.45
N VAL A 317 9.25 -13.93 -14.07
CA VAL A 317 8.18 -14.20 -15.04
C VAL A 317 8.62 -13.76 -16.43
N GLN A 318 8.32 -14.59 -17.43
CA GLN A 318 8.60 -14.23 -18.82
C GLN A 318 7.75 -13.02 -19.24
N GLY A 319 8.41 -11.93 -19.63
CA GLY A 319 7.76 -10.72 -20.13
C GLY A 319 7.08 -10.92 -21.49
N PRO A 320 6.20 -9.98 -21.89
CA PRO A 320 5.41 -10.11 -23.11
C PRO A 320 6.28 -10.01 -24.37
N LYS A 321 5.93 -10.75 -25.42
CA LYS A 321 6.69 -10.80 -26.68
C LYS A 321 6.64 -9.47 -27.45
N ASP A 322 5.63 -8.66 -27.19
CA ASP A 322 5.39 -7.34 -27.76
C ASP A 322 5.67 -6.20 -26.80
N ALA A 323 6.43 -6.44 -25.73
CA ALA A 323 6.87 -5.41 -24.79
C ALA A 323 7.46 -4.20 -25.53
N ILE A 324 6.91 -3.01 -25.25
CA ILE A 324 7.51 -1.74 -25.63
C ILE A 324 8.21 -1.21 -24.38
N GLN A 325 9.52 -1.03 -24.47
CA GLN A 325 10.33 -0.61 -23.33
C GLN A 325 9.75 0.66 -22.69
N THR A 326 9.45 0.57 -21.41
CA THR A 326 9.08 1.71 -20.58
C THR A 326 10.36 2.36 -20.05
N ASN A 327 10.51 3.67 -20.26
CA ASN A 327 11.56 4.41 -19.56
C ASN A 327 11.06 4.73 -18.14
N ALA A 328 11.60 4.03 -17.14
CA ALA A 328 11.27 4.22 -15.74
C ALA A 328 12.56 4.25 -14.90
N PRO A 329 12.51 4.79 -13.66
CA PRO A 329 13.65 4.74 -12.73
C PRO A 329 14.18 3.31 -12.54
N ALA A 330 15.50 3.19 -12.33
CA ALA A 330 16.14 1.89 -12.13
C ALA A 330 15.90 1.31 -10.73
N ASP A 331 15.60 2.16 -9.76
CA ASP A 331 15.27 1.83 -8.38
C ASP A 331 14.29 2.88 -7.83
N HIS A 332 13.94 2.80 -6.54
CA HIS A 332 13.05 3.76 -5.90
C HIS A 332 13.80 4.75 -4.99
N SER A 333 15.11 4.91 -5.21
CA SER A 333 15.91 5.92 -4.50
C SER A 333 15.39 7.32 -4.82
N GLN A 334 15.41 8.23 -3.85
CA GLN A 334 14.94 9.60 -4.00
C GLN A 334 15.89 10.56 -3.32
N LYS A 335 16.17 11.66 -4.00
CA LYS A 335 16.80 12.84 -3.41
C LYS A 335 15.86 14.02 -3.59
N ASP A 336 15.50 14.65 -2.49
CA ASP A 336 14.64 15.81 -2.47
C ASP A 336 15.34 16.95 -1.73
N ASP A 337 15.78 17.94 -2.50
CA ASP A 337 16.33 19.18 -1.96
C ASP A 337 15.24 20.19 -1.57
N PHE A 338 13.97 19.84 -1.81
CA PHE A 338 12.80 20.70 -1.60
C PHE A 338 12.87 22.02 -2.37
N ALA A 339 13.50 22.03 -3.55
CA ALA A 339 13.51 23.20 -4.44
C ALA A 339 12.13 23.45 -5.09
N SER A 340 11.41 22.38 -5.42
CA SER A 340 10.07 22.42 -6.00
C SER A 340 9.06 23.07 -5.04
N SER A 341 8.11 23.84 -5.58
CA SER A 341 7.00 24.44 -4.81
C SER A 341 5.90 23.45 -4.45
N THR A 342 6.02 22.19 -4.88
CA THR A 342 5.11 21.10 -4.52
C THR A 342 5.93 19.89 -4.07
N LEU A 343 5.37 19.09 -3.17
CA LEU A 343 5.98 17.84 -2.75
C LEU A 343 6.13 16.91 -3.95
N ASP A 344 7.24 16.16 -4.00
CA ASP A 344 7.37 15.00 -4.88
C ASP A 344 6.21 14.02 -4.67
N ILE A 345 5.79 13.37 -5.74
CA ILE A 345 4.63 12.47 -5.74
C ILE A 345 4.81 11.22 -4.85
N ASN A 346 6.04 10.88 -4.45
CA ASN A 346 6.28 9.80 -3.50
C ASN A 346 5.97 10.19 -2.05
N TRP A 347 5.80 11.48 -1.75
CA TRP A 347 5.38 11.92 -0.43
C TRP A 347 3.89 11.74 -0.22
N ASN A 348 3.54 11.20 0.93
CA ASN A 348 2.19 11.07 1.42
C ASN A 348 2.02 11.77 2.76
N THR A 349 0.81 12.26 2.99
CA THR A 349 0.34 12.72 4.29
C THR A 349 -0.65 11.72 4.86
N LEU A 350 -0.93 11.80 6.17
CA LEU A 350 -1.99 11.00 6.77
C LEU A 350 -3.33 11.73 6.68
N ARG A 351 -4.30 11.09 6.01
CA ARG A 351 -5.74 11.40 5.95
C ARG A 351 -6.15 12.69 5.26
N VAL A 352 -5.31 13.71 5.28
CA VAL A 352 -5.62 15.07 4.81
C VAL A 352 -4.57 15.56 3.80
N PRO A 353 -4.92 16.46 2.87
CA PRO A 353 -3.95 17.05 1.95
C PRO A 353 -2.86 17.86 2.67
N PHE A 354 -1.68 17.95 2.06
CA PHE A 354 -0.67 18.92 2.45
C PHE A 354 -1.14 20.34 2.11
N THR A 355 -1.39 21.14 3.13
CA THR A 355 -1.88 22.53 3.01
C THR A 355 -1.06 23.46 3.90
N GLU A 356 -1.28 24.76 3.79
CA GLU A 356 -0.63 25.78 4.64
C GLU A 356 -0.81 25.56 6.15
N LYS A 357 -1.87 24.84 6.56
CA LYS A 357 -2.07 24.43 7.95
C LYS A 357 -0.99 23.45 8.43
N MET A 358 -0.54 22.55 7.55
CA MET A 358 0.52 21.58 7.85
C MET A 358 1.90 22.19 7.63
N GLY A 359 2.08 22.98 6.57
CA GLY A 359 3.39 23.46 6.20
C GLY A 359 3.48 24.08 4.81
N SER A 360 4.71 24.23 4.34
CA SER A 360 5.03 24.70 2.98
C SER A 360 6.31 24.04 2.47
N VAL A 361 6.49 24.00 1.14
CA VAL A 361 7.68 23.45 0.48
C VAL A 361 8.12 24.38 -0.65
N GLY A 362 9.43 24.45 -0.88
CA GLY A 362 10.04 25.21 -1.96
C GLY A 362 11.25 26.01 -1.51
N ASN A 363 11.98 26.56 -2.47
CA ASN A 363 13.20 27.34 -2.23
C ASN A 363 14.27 26.57 -1.42
N GLY A 364 14.32 25.25 -1.56
CA GLY A 364 15.32 24.40 -0.94
C GLY A 364 14.98 23.95 0.48
N LYS A 365 13.71 24.06 0.90
CA LYS A 365 13.28 23.61 2.23
C LYS A 365 11.84 23.11 2.27
N LEU A 366 11.60 22.16 3.17
CA LEU A 366 10.28 21.80 3.68
C LEU A 366 10.11 22.42 5.07
N THR A 367 8.96 23.05 5.31
CA THR A 367 8.60 23.60 6.61
C THR A 367 7.36 22.87 7.11
N LEU A 368 7.42 22.30 8.31
CA LEU A 368 6.27 21.70 8.99
C LEU A 368 5.94 22.49 10.26
N ILE A 369 4.66 22.82 10.43
CA ILE A 369 4.13 23.46 11.63
C ILE A 369 3.74 22.37 12.61
N GLY A 370 4.27 22.38 13.84
CA GLY A 370 3.97 21.36 14.84
C GLY A 370 2.46 21.28 15.14
N GLN A 371 1.89 20.07 15.02
CA GLN A 371 0.49 19.77 15.34
C GLN A 371 0.40 18.66 16.40
N GLY A 372 -0.63 17.82 16.36
CA GLY A 372 -0.77 16.69 17.27
C GLY A 372 0.34 15.64 17.12
N SER A 373 0.35 14.68 18.06
CA SER A 373 1.32 13.59 18.05
C SER A 373 1.11 12.62 16.88
N LEU A 374 2.08 11.73 16.67
CA LEU A 374 1.98 10.62 15.72
C LEU A 374 0.83 9.62 16.04
N ALA A 375 0.15 9.78 17.19
CA ALA A 375 -1.05 9.01 17.54
C ALA A 375 -2.36 9.76 17.20
N ASN A 376 -2.28 10.97 16.63
CA ASN A 376 -3.45 11.78 16.31
C ASN A 376 -4.01 11.45 14.93
N ASN A 377 -5.27 11.00 14.87
CA ASN A 377 -5.96 10.66 13.62
C ASN A 377 -6.62 11.86 12.91
N PHE A 378 -6.40 13.08 13.41
CA PHE A 378 -6.98 14.31 12.87
C PHE A 378 -5.91 15.28 12.38
N ASP A 379 -5.24 15.95 13.32
CA ASP A 379 -4.27 17.03 13.06
C ASP A 379 -2.86 16.55 13.43
N LEU A 380 -2.07 16.27 12.41
CA LEU A 380 -0.70 15.81 12.51
C LEU A 380 0.10 16.38 11.34
N SER A 381 1.32 16.83 11.60
CA SER A 381 2.28 17.23 10.57
C SER A 381 3.30 16.14 10.34
N LEU A 382 2.98 15.27 9.38
CA LEU A 382 3.81 14.18 8.89
C LEU A 382 3.73 14.14 7.36
N ILE A 383 4.88 14.16 6.71
CA ILE A 383 5.01 13.65 5.34
C ILE A 383 5.90 12.41 5.37
N ALA A 384 5.55 11.38 4.62
CA ALA A 384 6.30 10.13 4.62
C ALA A 384 6.27 9.45 3.25
N ARG A 385 7.26 8.60 3.00
CA ARG A 385 7.32 7.72 1.83
C ARG A 385 7.44 6.26 2.26
N ARG A 386 7.03 5.35 1.38
CA ARG A 386 7.05 3.89 1.63
C ARG A 386 8.47 3.38 1.82
N TRP A 387 8.62 2.36 2.67
CA TRP A 387 9.73 1.43 2.57
C TRP A 387 9.51 0.56 1.32
N GLN A 388 10.47 0.56 0.39
CA GLN A 388 10.40 -0.21 -0.86
C GLN A 388 11.55 -1.22 -1.02
N ALA A 389 12.45 -1.24 -0.04
CA ALA A 389 13.59 -2.15 0.04
C ALA A 389 13.75 -2.67 1.48
N PHE A 390 14.27 -3.88 1.64
CA PHE A 390 14.67 -4.37 2.96
C PHE A 390 15.94 -3.69 3.48
N TYR A 391 16.81 -3.23 2.58
CA TYR A 391 18.05 -2.55 2.92
C TYR A 391 18.08 -1.18 2.29
N PHE A 392 17.98 -0.15 3.12
CA PHE A 392 18.10 1.24 2.69
C PHE A 392 18.60 2.13 3.82
N ASP A 393 19.06 3.31 3.44
CA ASP A 393 19.34 4.41 4.36
C ASP A 393 18.44 5.59 3.99
N ALA A 394 17.88 6.29 4.98
CA ALA A 394 17.19 7.56 4.76
C ALA A 394 17.74 8.64 5.67
N GLU A 395 18.12 9.78 5.10
CA GLU A 395 18.79 10.89 5.79
C GLU A 395 18.03 12.20 5.60
N VAL A 396 18.07 13.07 6.62
CA VAL A 396 17.53 14.43 6.53
C VAL A 396 18.33 15.38 7.41
N LYS A 397 18.41 16.65 6.99
CA LYS A 397 18.93 17.76 7.79
C LYS A 397 17.76 18.57 8.38
N VAL A 398 17.78 18.79 9.69
CA VAL A 398 16.66 19.40 10.45
C VAL A 398 17.15 20.64 11.21
N LYS A 399 16.35 21.70 11.18
CA LYS A 399 16.46 22.86 12.07
C LYS A 399 15.19 22.96 12.92
N PHE A 400 15.36 22.85 14.23
CA PHE A 400 14.28 22.95 15.20
C PHE A 400 14.82 23.46 16.52
N ASN A 401 14.06 24.32 17.18
CA ASN A 401 14.47 24.93 18.45
C ASN A 401 13.34 24.78 19.49
N PRO A 402 13.20 23.62 20.13
CA PRO A 402 12.14 23.38 21.10
C PRO A 402 12.44 24.11 22.42
N PHE A 403 11.39 24.48 23.15
CA PHE A 403 11.49 25.04 24.50
C PHE A 403 10.66 24.25 25.53
N SER A 404 10.03 23.16 25.10
CA SER A 404 9.23 22.27 25.93
C SER A 404 9.31 20.84 25.37
N TYR A 405 9.21 19.83 26.22
CA TYR A 405 9.17 18.42 25.81
C TYR A 405 7.96 18.07 24.94
N GLN A 406 6.96 18.97 24.89
CA GLN A 406 5.77 18.84 24.05
C GLN A 406 6.05 19.11 22.55
N GLN A 407 7.26 19.59 22.24
CA GLN A 407 7.71 19.97 20.90
C GLN A 407 8.76 18.98 20.41
N MET A 408 8.50 18.31 19.29
CA MET A 408 9.40 17.30 18.73
C MET A 408 9.48 17.44 17.21
N ALA A 409 10.68 17.32 16.63
CA ALA A 409 10.83 17.24 15.18
C ALA A 409 12.00 16.37 14.75
N GLY A 410 11.84 15.59 13.69
CA GLY A 410 12.91 14.70 13.22
C GLY A 410 12.47 13.68 12.17
N LEU A 411 13.09 12.50 12.24
CA LEU A 411 12.93 11.38 11.30
C LEU A 411 12.20 10.22 11.97
N THR A 412 11.09 9.77 11.40
CA THR A 412 10.28 8.67 11.92
C THR A 412 10.24 7.49 10.95
N ASN A 413 10.19 6.28 11.50
CA ASN A 413 9.68 5.11 10.79
C ASN A 413 8.29 4.78 11.35
N TYR A 414 7.29 4.70 10.48
CA TYR A 414 5.89 4.74 10.85
C TYR A 414 5.10 3.66 10.11
N TYR A 415 4.24 2.95 10.83
CA TYR A 415 3.26 2.03 10.23
C TYR A 415 1.83 2.57 10.44
N ASN A 416 1.43 2.79 11.69
CA ASN A 416 0.14 3.39 12.05
C ASN A 416 0.24 4.15 13.38
N ASP A 417 -0.87 4.70 13.88
CA ASP A 417 -0.94 5.56 15.08
C ASP A 417 -0.46 4.85 16.37
N ARG A 418 -0.32 3.52 16.32
CA ARG A 418 0.07 2.65 17.42
C ARG A 418 1.44 1.98 17.25
N HIS A 419 2.04 2.10 16.07
CA HIS A 419 3.26 1.40 15.66
C HIS A 419 4.17 2.35 14.88
N TRP A 420 5.14 2.95 15.56
CA TRP A 420 6.13 3.84 14.98
C TRP A 420 7.34 3.98 15.90
N SER A 421 8.45 4.42 15.35
CA SER A 421 9.58 4.95 16.11
C SER A 421 10.00 6.30 15.55
N PHE A 422 10.65 7.11 16.38
CA PHE A 422 10.97 8.49 16.06
C PHE A 422 12.31 8.87 16.68
N ALA A 423 13.26 9.35 15.86
CA ALA A 423 14.45 10.05 16.32
C ALA A 423 14.22 11.55 16.12
N PHE A 424 14.28 12.32 17.22
CA PHE A 424 13.79 13.69 17.21
C PHE A 424 14.57 14.63 18.12
N ILE A 425 14.58 15.90 17.73
CA ILE A 425 14.99 17.02 18.56
C ILE A 425 13.81 17.37 19.48
N THR A 426 14.04 17.45 20.78
CA THR A 426 13.07 17.91 21.80
C THR A 426 13.79 18.73 22.87
N TRP A 427 13.10 19.05 23.96
CA TRP A 427 13.64 19.74 25.12
C TRP A 427 13.43 18.89 26.38
N ASN A 428 14.39 18.91 27.31
CA ASN A 428 14.23 18.38 28.66
C ASN A 428 14.80 19.34 29.73
N GLU A 429 14.43 19.11 30.99
CA GLU A 429 14.73 19.96 32.13
C GLU A 429 16.22 19.96 32.51
N ILE A 430 16.97 18.94 32.09
CA ILE A 430 18.37 18.72 32.48
C ILE A 430 19.32 19.45 31.52
N ASN A 431 19.10 19.27 30.21
CA ASN A 431 20.05 19.65 29.16
C ASN A 431 19.51 20.75 28.23
N GLY A 432 18.23 21.10 28.33
CA GLY A 432 17.56 21.94 27.35
C GLY A 432 17.30 21.16 26.07
N ALA A 433 17.78 21.66 24.92
CA ALA A 433 17.62 20.96 23.65
C ALA A 433 18.42 19.65 23.60
N VAL A 434 17.74 18.56 23.25
CA VAL A 434 18.30 17.20 23.22
C VAL A 434 17.80 16.41 22.01
N ILE A 435 18.52 15.34 21.67
CA ILE A 435 18.06 14.27 20.79
C ILE A 435 17.58 13.10 21.64
N GLU A 436 16.41 12.58 21.31
CA GLU A 436 15.80 11.37 21.90
C GLU A 436 15.37 10.41 20.79
N VAL A 437 15.26 9.14 21.13
CA VAL A 437 14.60 8.10 20.33
C VAL A 437 13.47 7.49 21.14
N ALA A 438 12.29 7.41 20.54
CA ALA A 438 11.15 6.73 21.14
C ALA A 438 10.52 5.73 20.17
N GLU A 439 9.87 4.70 20.73
CA GLU A 439 9.01 3.76 20.02
C GLU A 439 7.62 3.77 20.65
N ASN A 440 6.60 3.74 19.81
CA ASN A 440 5.25 3.38 20.21
C ASN A 440 4.95 2.01 19.64
N ASN A 441 4.80 1.01 20.50
CA ASN A 441 4.53 -0.37 20.12
C ASN A 441 3.20 -0.80 20.73
N ARG A 442 2.19 -1.03 19.88
CA ARG A 442 0.81 -1.34 20.28
C ARG A 442 0.21 -0.28 21.22
N GLY A 443 0.58 0.99 21.00
CA GLY A 443 0.16 2.10 21.84
C GLY A 443 0.95 2.26 23.16
N ASN A 444 1.97 1.43 23.39
CA ASN A 444 2.87 1.58 24.53
C ASN A 444 4.08 2.42 24.13
N TYR A 445 4.14 3.65 24.63
CA TYR A 445 5.23 4.58 24.37
C TYR A 445 6.45 4.31 25.26
N THR A 446 7.62 4.17 24.64
CA THR A 446 8.91 3.96 25.31
C THR A 446 9.93 4.99 24.79
N SER A 447 10.46 5.79 25.72
CA SER A 447 11.63 6.66 25.48
C SER A 447 12.90 5.91 25.87
N TYR A 448 13.91 5.85 25.00
CA TYR A 448 15.08 5.01 25.22
C TYR A 448 16.20 5.70 26.01
N LEU A 449 16.50 6.96 25.73
CA LEU A 449 17.65 7.65 26.34
C LEU A 449 17.28 8.32 27.67
N LYS A 450 16.07 8.89 27.79
CA LYS A 450 15.53 9.52 28.99
C LYS A 450 16.45 10.62 29.53
N ASP A 451 16.89 10.52 30.77
CA ASP A 451 17.86 11.44 31.38
C ASP A 451 19.23 11.43 30.68
N ASN A 452 19.52 10.39 29.88
CA ASN A 452 20.72 10.27 29.05
C ASN A 452 20.49 10.75 27.60
N ALA A 453 19.39 11.46 27.32
CA ALA A 453 19.16 12.07 26.02
C ALA A 453 20.36 12.91 25.58
N ILE A 454 20.71 12.81 24.31
CA ILE A 454 21.95 13.38 23.77
C ILE A 454 21.82 14.89 23.76
N LYS A 455 22.61 15.58 24.58
CA LYS A 455 22.64 17.05 24.62
C LYS A 455 23.08 17.60 23.26
N ILE A 456 22.29 18.52 22.72
CA ILE A 456 22.67 19.28 21.52
C ILE A 456 23.63 20.41 21.97
N PRO A 457 24.84 20.52 21.40
CA PRO A 457 25.78 21.57 21.76
C PRO A 457 25.24 22.98 21.49
N ASP A 458 25.55 23.94 22.36
CA ASP A 458 25.16 25.33 22.18
C ASP A 458 25.68 25.88 20.83
N GLY A 459 24.82 26.62 20.12
CA GLY A 459 25.14 27.16 18.79
C GLY A 459 24.97 26.18 17.63
N THR A 460 24.58 24.93 17.88
CA THR A 460 24.20 24.00 16.82
C THR A 460 22.94 24.50 16.11
N GLU A 461 23.05 24.83 14.83
CA GLU A 461 21.90 25.30 14.03
C GLU A 461 21.10 24.15 13.43
N TYR A 462 21.78 23.05 13.07
CA TYR A 462 21.18 21.91 12.37
C TYR A 462 21.60 20.59 13.01
N VAL A 463 20.68 19.62 12.97
CA VAL A 463 20.94 18.22 13.29
C VAL A 463 20.60 17.39 12.07
N TRP A 464 21.45 16.44 11.72
CA TRP A 464 21.15 15.43 10.71
C TRP A 464 20.69 14.17 11.41
N PHE A 465 19.66 13.54 10.88
CA PHE A 465 19.25 12.19 11.27
C PHE A 465 19.40 11.26 10.09
N ARG A 466 19.79 10.02 10.35
CA ARG A 466 19.76 8.94 9.38
C ARG A 466 19.14 7.70 10.00
N THR A 467 18.21 7.05 9.32
CA THR A 467 17.79 5.68 9.68
C THR A 467 18.47 4.68 8.77
N LYS A 468 18.89 3.55 9.34
CA LYS A 468 19.55 2.45 8.64
C LYS A 468 18.70 1.20 8.79
N VAL A 469 17.94 0.86 7.76
CA VAL A 469 17.09 -0.33 7.77
C VAL A 469 17.86 -1.51 7.19
N ARG A 470 17.89 -2.61 7.92
CA ARG A 470 18.66 -3.83 7.62
C ARG A 470 17.77 -5.06 7.80
N LYS A 471 16.71 -5.14 6.99
CA LYS A 471 15.70 -6.21 6.92
C LYS A 471 14.95 -6.46 8.23
N GLU A 472 15.61 -7.14 9.17
CA GLU A 472 15.02 -7.58 10.46
C GLU A 472 15.05 -6.48 11.52
N SER A 473 15.99 -5.54 11.41
CA SER A 473 16.18 -4.47 12.38
C SER A 473 16.53 -3.16 11.70
N TYR A 474 16.40 -2.09 12.46
CA TYR A 474 16.85 -0.78 12.05
C TYR A 474 17.31 0.05 13.24
N SER A 475 18.07 1.09 12.95
CA SER A 475 18.62 2.00 13.95
C SER A 475 18.65 3.43 13.43
N TYR A 476 19.04 4.36 14.30
CA TYR A 476 19.18 5.78 13.97
C TYR A 476 20.59 6.27 14.26
N GLU A 477 21.12 7.10 13.37
CA GLU A 477 22.33 7.90 13.56
C GLU A 477 21.96 9.38 13.62
N TYR A 478 22.80 10.18 14.28
CA TYR A 478 22.73 11.64 14.24
C TYR A 478 24.08 12.26 13.87
N SER A 479 24.05 13.51 13.40
CA SER A 479 25.24 14.34 13.22
C SER A 479 24.96 15.80 13.52
N PHE A 480 25.98 16.51 14.00
CA PHE A 480 25.96 17.97 14.19
C PHE A 480 26.73 18.74 13.09
N ASP A 481 27.45 18.03 12.21
CA ASP A 481 28.25 18.62 11.14
C ASP A 481 27.91 18.09 9.74
N GLY A 482 26.98 17.12 9.65
CA GLY A 482 26.57 16.45 8.41
C GLY A 482 27.66 15.58 7.79
N LYS A 483 28.76 15.31 8.50
CA LYS A 483 29.90 14.51 8.02
C LYS A 483 30.13 13.29 8.89
N LYS A 484 30.24 13.50 10.20
CA LYS A 484 30.43 12.43 11.17
C LYS A 484 29.08 12.04 11.75
N PHE A 485 28.58 10.88 11.34
CA PHE A 485 27.39 10.27 11.92
C PHE A 485 27.76 9.40 13.12
N ILE A 486 26.96 9.49 14.16
CA ILE A 486 27.10 8.75 15.42
C ILE A 486 25.85 7.90 15.59
N GLU A 487 26.05 6.59 15.70
CA GLU A 487 24.99 5.62 15.99
C GLU A 487 24.38 5.91 17.37
N ILE A 488 23.06 6.04 17.44
CA ILE A 488 22.32 6.08 18.70
C ILE A 488 22.23 4.63 19.18
N PRO A 489 22.56 4.32 20.46
CA PRO A 489 22.67 2.94 20.94
C PRO A 489 21.30 2.29 21.20
N VAL A 490 20.43 2.29 20.17
CA VAL A 490 19.08 1.72 20.16
C VAL A 490 18.93 0.95 18.85
N VAL A 491 18.66 -0.35 18.97
CA VAL A 491 18.31 -1.22 17.84
C VAL A 491 16.84 -1.57 17.97
N LEU A 492 16.09 -1.33 16.91
CA LEU A 492 14.65 -1.52 16.86
C LEU A 492 14.31 -2.69 15.94
N ASP A 493 13.28 -3.44 16.33
CA ASP A 493 12.79 -4.59 15.58
C ASP A 493 11.88 -4.11 14.43
N ALA A 494 12.22 -4.45 13.20
CA ALA A 494 11.43 -4.07 12.02
C ALA A 494 10.09 -4.80 11.96
N ALA A 495 9.91 -5.92 12.67
CA ALA A 495 8.64 -6.65 12.73
C ALA A 495 7.54 -5.77 13.31
N VAL A 496 7.85 -4.86 14.25
CA VAL A 496 6.87 -3.93 14.86
C VAL A 496 6.16 -3.07 13.80
N LEU A 497 6.80 -2.84 12.66
CA LEU A 497 6.28 -2.07 11.53
C LEU A 497 5.82 -2.98 10.38
N SER A 498 5.20 -4.12 10.69
CA SER A 498 4.68 -5.07 9.68
C SER A 498 3.22 -5.42 9.87
N ASP A 499 2.54 -5.72 8.76
CA ASP A 499 1.15 -6.19 8.72
C ASP A 499 0.90 -7.34 9.70
N ASP A 500 1.80 -8.32 9.68
CA ASP A 500 1.71 -9.57 10.44
C ASP A 500 1.82 -9.34 11.96
N TYR A 501 2.59 -8.34 12.38
CA TYR A 501 2.73 -7.98 13.79
C TYR A 501 1.52 -7.19 14.29
N VAL A 502 1.02 -6.27 13.46
CA VAL A 502 -0.12 -5.40 13.78
C VAL A 502 -1.41 -6.22 13.88
N LEU A 503 -1.60 -7.18 12.97
CA LEU A 503 -2.74 -8.10 12.93
C LEU A 503 -2.97 -8.81 14.27
N GLN A 504 -1.92 -9.06 15.05
CA GLN A 504 -2.02 -9.73 16.35
C GLN A 504 -2.81 -8.93 17.39
N THR A 505 -3.00 -7.62 17.20
CA THR A 505 -3.65 -6.74 18.17
C THR A 505 -4.68 -5.79 17.60
N TYR A 506 -4.78 -5.70 16.27
CA TYR A 506 -5.65 -4.75 15.59
C TYR A 506 -6.12 -5.30 14.24
N GLY A 507 -7.42 -5.21 13.94
CA GLY A 507 -7.98 -5.77 12.71
C GLY A 507 -7.74 -4.95 11.44
N GLY A 508 -7.12 -3.76 11.53
CA GLY A 508 -6.68 -2.98 10.38
C GLY A 508 -5.16 -3.09 10.21
N PHE A 509 -4.69 -3.91 9.28
CA PHE A 509 -3.27 -4.26 9.13
C PHE A 509 -2.84 -4.24 7.65
N PHE A 510 -3.27 -3.24 6.89
CA PHE A 510 -3.33 -3.35 5.42
C PHE A 510 -2.32 -2.51 4.63
N THR A 511 -1.44 -1.78 5.32
CA THR A 511 -0.52 -0.81 4.71
C THR A 511 0.89 -1.39 4.50
N GLY A 512 1.82 -1.06 5.39
CA GLY A 512 3.26 -1.29 5.27
C GLY A 512 4.05 -0.14 5.92
N ALA A 513 5.34 -0.34 6.16
CA ALA A 513 6.17 0.67 6.81
C ALA A 513 6.48 1.86 5.89
N PHE A 514 6.60 3.04 6.51
CA PHE A 514 7.00 4.30 5.91
C PHE A 514 8.18 4.90 6.67
N VAL A 515 8.98 5.70 5.97
CA VAL A 515 9.96 6.62 6.57
C VAL A 515 9.52 8.05 6.28
N GLY A 516 9.56 8.92 7.28
CA GLY A 516 8.96 10.25 7.16
C GLY A 516 9.56 11.32 8.07
N LEU A 517 9.11 12.54 7.81
CA LEU A 517 9.52 13.77 8.47
C LEU A 517 8.32 14.29 9.26
N ALA A 518 8.50 14.49 10.56
CA ALA A 518 7.40 14.87 11.45
C ALA A 518 7.75 16.09 12.29
N ALA A 519 6.75 16.93 12.54
CA ALA A 519 6.79 18.00 13.53
C ALA A 519 5.56 17.89 14.45
N VAL A 520 5.80 17.79 15.74
CA VAL A 520 4.80 17.66 16.80
C VAL A 520 4.91 18.87 17.71
N ASP A 521 3.79 19.53 17.97
CA ASP A 521 3.62 20.53 19.02
C ASP A 521 2.19 20.44 19.58
N TYR A 522 1.98 19.51 20.50
CA TYR A 522 0.67 19.37 21.17
C TYR A 522 0.47 20.38 22.31
N SER A 523 1.40 21.32 22.50
CA SER A 523 1.15 22.50 23.35
C SER A 523 0.32 23.57 22.63
N GLY A 524 0.27 23.51 21.29
CA GLY A 524 -0.53 24.42 20.46
C GLY A 524 0.13 25.76 20.19
N TYR A 525 1.46 25.86 20.31
CA TYR A 525 2.22 27.06 19.95
C TYR A 525 2.78 27.03 18.52
N ASP A 526 2.34 26.06 17.72
CA ASP A 526 2.67 25.95 16.29
C ASP A 526 4.18 25.98 16.00
N ARG A 527 4.98 25.30 16.85
CA ARG A 527 6.44 25.34 16.69
C ARG A 527 6.86 24.75 15.34
N VAL A 528 7.59 25.56 14.58
CA VAL A 528 7.98 25.23 13.21
C VAL A 528 9.31 24.46 13.18
N ALA A 529 9.34 23.38 12.40
CA ALA A 529 10.55 22.67 12.01
C ALA A 529 10.83 22.88 10.52
N GLU A 530 12.11 23.07 10.18
CA GLU A 530 12.57 23.14 8.81
C GLU A 530 13.43 21.92 8.46
N PHE A 531 13.15 21.31 7.32
CA PHE A 531 13.83 20.13 6.80
C PHE A 531 14.49 20.45 5.46
N TYR A 532 15.65 19.86 5.23
CA TYR A 532 16.52 20.11 4.10
C TYR A 532 17.13 18.79 3.61
N ASN A 533 17.30 18.64 2.30
CA ASN A 533 18.03 17.54 1.66
C ASN A 533 17.65 16.14 2.19
N PHE A 534 16.46 15.67 1.87
CA PHE A 534 16.08 14.29 2.15
C PHE A 534 16.72 13.36 1.11
N ASP A 535 17.39 12.31 1.57
CA ASP A 535 17.99 11.27 0.72
C ASP A 535 17.50 9.90 1.20
N TYR A 536 16.69 9.22 0.39
CA TYR A 536 16.35 7.80 0.55
C TYR A 536 17.12 7.00 -0.48
N LYS A 537 17.96 6.09 -0.01
CA LYS A 537 18.85 5.32 -0.87
C LYS A 537 18.69 3.84 -0.60
N GLU A 538 18.19 3.13 -1.61
CA GLU A 538 18.16 1.67 -1.56
C GLU A 538 19.57 1.10 -1.74
N LEU A 539 19.83 -0.03 -1.08
CA LEU A 539 21.12 -0.72 -1.14
C LEU A 539 20.99 -2.03 -1.91
N GLY A 540 19.89 -2.77 -1.70
CA GLY A 540 19.60 -4.06 -2.31
C GLY A 540 18.58 -4.84 -1.48
N ASP A 541 18.37 -6.11 -1.83
CA ASP A 541 17.49 -7.03 -1.09
C ASP A 541 18.23 -8.12 -0.32
N LYS A 542 19.53 -8.27 -0.56
CA LYS A 542 20.39 -9.24 0.12
C LYS A 542 21.80 -8.70 0.30
N ILE A 543 22.42 -9.01 1.45
CA ILE A 543 23.85 -8.79 1.70
C ILE A 543 24.64 -9.97 1.11
N LEU A 544 25.63 -9.67 0.29
CA LEU A 544 26.55 -10.63 -0.29
C LEU A 544 27.73 -10.92 0.66
N PRO A 545 28.46 -12.05 0.49
CA PRO A 545 29.60 -12.40 1.34
C PRO A 545 30.72 -11.36 1.39
N ASP A 546 30.82 -10.48 0.38
CA ASP A 546 31.78 -9.38 0.32
C ASP A 546 31.28 -8.10 1.02
N GLY A 547 30.09 -8.13 1.62
CA GLY A 547 29.45 -7.00 2.30
C GLY A 547 28.69 -6.05 1.37
N SER A 548 28.67 -6.31 0.06
CA SER A 548 27.85 -5.55 -0.89
C SER A 548 26.39 -6.01 -0.86
N TYR A 549 25.52 -5.29 -1.58
CA TYR A 549 24.09 -5.56 -1.63
C TYR A 549 23.65 -5.86 -3.06
N THR A 550 22.63 -6.72 -3.22
CA THR A 550 22.09 -7.06 -4.55
C THR A 550 20.59 -7.31 -4.54
N TRP A 551 19.96 -7.00 -5.68
CA TRP A 551 18.58 -7.34 -6.00
C TRP A 551 18.44 -8.65 -6.79
N LYS A 552 19.53 -9.10 -7.42
CA LYS A 552 19.49 -10.18 -8.43
C LYS A 552 19.48 -11.59 -7.86
N THR A 553 19.89 -11.76 -6.60
CA THR A 553 20.09 -13.09 -6.00
C THR A 553 18.98 -13.46 -5.01
N SER A 554 17.82 -12.82 -5.11
CA SER A 554 16.72 -12.91 -4.16
C SER A 554 15.70 -13.97 -4.59
N GLU A 555 16.08 -15.25 -4.56
CA GLU A 555 15.18 -16.36 -4.94
C GLU A 555 14.63 -17.15 -3.75
N SER A 556 15.35 -17.16 -2.63
CA SER A 556 14.96 -17.92 -1.45
C SER A 556 14.57 -17.00 -0.31
N ARG A 557 13.53 -17.43 0.40
CA ARG A 557 13.14 -16.84 1.67
C ARG A 557 14.11 -17.20 2.80
N PHE A 558 14.66 -18.41 2.74
CA PHE A 558 15.59 -18.98 3.72
C PHE A 558 16.99 -19.05 3.12
N ASP A 559 17.96 -18.41 3.78
CA ASP A 559 19.38 -18.44 3.39
C ASP A 559 20.18 -19.45 4.22
#